data_AF-K5BB56-F1
#
_entry.id   AF-K5BB56-F1
#
_cell.length_a   1.000
_cell.length_b   1.000
_cell.length_c   1.000
_cell.angle_alpha   90.00
_cell.angle_beta   90.00
_cell.angle_gamma   90.00
#
_symmetry.space_group_name_H-M   'P 1'
#
loop_
_entity.id
_entity.type
_entity.pdbx_description
1 polymer ?
#
loop_
_entity_poly.entity_id
_entity_poly.type
_entity_poly.pdbx_seq_one_letter_code
_entity_poly.pdbx_strand_id
1 'polypeptide(L)'
;EVFPATKEQRCWFHKQANVLAALPKSAHSSALAAIKEIYNAEDIDKAQLAVKAFEVDFGAKYPKAVAKITDDLDTLLEFYHYPAEHWIHLRTTNPIESTFATVRLRTKVTKGPGSRAAGLAMAYKLIDAAAARWRAVNAPHLVALVRAGAVFHKGKLLERPTEITPTQPPTDGAEQPGTEVA
;
A
#
# COMPACT_ATOMS: atom_id res chain seq x y z
N GLU A 1 -21.08 -6.47 4.85
CA GLU A 1 -20.00 -6.17 3.87
C GLU A 1 -19.88 -7.29 2.86
N VAL A 2 -19.35 -7.02 1.66
CA VAL A 2 -19.22 -8.01 0.57
C VAL A 2 -17.87 -8.72 0.56
N PHE A 3 -16.78 -8.05 0.99
CA PHE A 3 -15.42 -8.61 1.01
C PHE A 3 -14.69 -8.32 2.32
N PRO A 4 -15.08 -8.97 3.43
CA PRO A 4 -14.54 -8.65 4.76
C PRO A 4 -13.05 -8.99 4.94
N ALA A 5 -12.48 -9.84 4.08
CA ALA A 5 -11.07 -10.23 4.13
C ALA A 5 -10.15 -9.31 3.29
N THR A 6 -10.71 -8.41 2.46
CA THR A 6 -9.91 -7.56 1.58
C THR A 6 -9.21 -6.47 2.39
N LYS A 7 -7.89 -6.37 2.20
CA LYS A 7 -7.08 -5.30 2.77
C LYS A 7 -7.19 -4.04 1.90
N GLU A 8 -7.42 -2.89 2.54
CA GLU A 8 -7.54 -1.61 1.85
C GLU A 8 -6.15 -0.98 1.65
N GLN A 9 -5.81 -0.65 0.41
CA GLN A 9 -4.66 0.21 0.09
C GLN A 9 -5.15 1.57 -0.43
N ARG A 10 -4.70 2.66 0.19
CA ARG A 10 -4.96 4.02 -0.28
C ARG A 10 -3.92 4.52 -1.27
N CYS A 11 -4.38 5.22 -2.31
CA CYS A 11 -3.49 5.73 -3.34
C CYS A 11 -2.69 6.95 -2.85
N TRP A 12 -1.35 6.86 -2.94
CA TRP A 12 -0.46 7.96 -2.55
C TRP A 12 -0.59 9.20 -3.44
N PHE A 13 -1.05 9.07 -4.68
CA PHE A 13 -1.31 10.22 -5.56
C PHE A 13 -2.41 11.12 -4.98
N HIS A 14 -3.57 10.55 -4.65
CA HIS A 14 -4.67 11.30 -4.04
C HIS A 14 -4.31 11.76 -2.63
N LYS A 15 -3.54 10.95 -1.89
CA LYS A 15 -3.09 11.35 -0.56
C LYS A 15 -2.18 12.57 -0.57
N GLN A 16 -1.24 12.65 -1.50
CA GLN A 16 -0.42 13.84 -1.70
C GLN A 16 -1.29 15.08 -1.93
N ALA A 17 -2.28 15.01 -2.81
CA ALA A 17 -3.19 16.14 -3.06
C ALA A 17 -3.93 16.58 -1.78
N ASN A 18 -4.41 15.63 -0.97
CA ASN A 18 -5.08 15.92 0.30
C ASN A 18 -4.15 16.61 1.32
N VAL A 19 -2.89 16.19 1.39
CA VAL A 19 -1.88 16.82 2.25
C VAL A 19 -1.58 18.25 1.77
N LEU A 20 -1.34 18.42 0.47
CA LEU A 20 -1.04 19.74 -0.13
C LEU A 20 -2.19 20.75 0.03
N ALA A 21 -3.44 20.29 0.02
CA ALA A 21 -4.60 21.13 0.27
C ALA A 21 -4.63 21.71 1.70
N ALA A 22 -3.91 21.09 2.64
CA ALA A 22 -3.76 21.57 4.02
C ALA A 22 -2.48 22.39 4.25
N LEU A 23 -1.72 22.70 3.20
CA LEU A 23 -0.42 23.39 3.28
C LEU A 23 -0.38 24.65 2.41
N PRO A 24 0.36 25.70 2.84
CA PRO A 24 0.66 26.83 1.96
C PRO A 24 1.57 26.38 0.81
N LYS A 25 1.44 27.01 -0.36
CA LYS A 25 2.22 26.68 -1.56
C LYS A 25 3.74 26.67 -1.34
N SER A 26 4.24 27.54 -0.45
CA SER A 26 5.66 27.61 -0.10
C SER A 26 6.20 26.34 0.55
N ALA A 27 5.34 25.54 1.20
CA ALA A 27 5.71 24.27 1.84
C ALA A 27 5.49 23.05 0.93
N HIS A 28 4.93 23.21 -0.27
CA HIS A 28 4.55 22.08 -1.13
C HIS A 28 5.76 21.27 -1.57
N SER A 29 6.86 21.93 -1.96
CA SER A 29 8.07 21.23 -2.44
C SER A 29 8.67 20.34 -1.35
N SER A 30 8.86 20.88 -0.14
CA SER A 30 9.42 20.11 0.98
C SER A 30 8.48 18.99 1.44
N ALA A 31 7.17 19.24 1.50
CA ALA A 31 6.19 18.22 1.84
C ALA A 31 6.16 17.07 0.83
N LEU A 32 6.22 17.36 -0.48
CA LEU A 32 6.29 16.32 -1.51
C LEU A 32 7.58 15.50 -1.42
N ALA A 33 8.71 16.12 -1.10
CA ALA A 33 9.96 15.40 -0.88
C ALA A 33 9.83 14.45 0.32
N ALA A 34 9.35 14.94 1.47
CA ALA A 34 9.16 14.12 2.65
C ALA A 34 8.14 12.98 2.45
N ILE A 35 7.04 13.24 1.73
CA ILE A 35 6.06 12.19 1.38
C ILE A 35 6.68 11.12 0.47
N LYS A 36 7.56 11.52 -0.47
CA LYS A 36 8.29 10.57 -1.32
C LYS A 36 9.20 9.66 -0.52
N GLU A 37 9.83 10.15 0.53
CA GLU A 37 10.66 9.33 1.42
C GLU A 37 9.81 8.24 2.11
N ILE A 38 8.54 8.51 2.42
CA ILE A 38 7.66 7.51 3.04
C ILE A 38 7.36 6.37 2.08
N TYR A 39 6.79 6.66 0.90
CA TYR A 39 6.30 5.60 0.03
C TYR A 39 7.37 4.94 -0.85
N ASN A 40 8.57 5.53 -0.93
CA ASN A 40 9.75 4.93 -1.57
C ASN A 40 10.74 4.35 -0.56
N ALA A 41 10.41 4.33 0.74
CA ALA A 41 11.26 3.72 1.74
C ALA A 41 11.56 2.26 1.39
N GLU A 42 12.73 1.79 1.80
CA GLU A 42 13.23 0.43 1.54
C GLU A 42 12.28 -0.65 2.07
N ASP A 43 11.68 -0.41 3.23
CA ASP A 43 10.72 -1.30 3.87
C ASP A 43 9.73 -0.53 4.76
N ILE A 44 8.78 -1.26 5.37
CA ILE A 44 7.74 -0.69 6.22
C ILE A 44 8.31 0.00 7.47
N ASP A 45 9.40 -0.49 8.04
CA ASP A 45 10.01 0.09 9.24
C ASP A 45 10.62 1.45 8.90
N LYS A 46 11.34 1.53 7.78
CA LYS A 46 11.88 2.78 7.24
C LYS A 46 10.75 3.76 6.86
N ALA A 47 9.65 3.26 6.30
CA ALA A 47 8.49 4.09 6.00
C ALA A 47 7.87 4.71 7.28
N GLN A 48 7.76 3.92 8.36
CA GLN A 48 7.27 4.42 9.65
C GLN A 48 8.20 5.47 10.26
N LEU A 49 9.52 5.29 10.16
CA LEU A 49 10.49 6.30 10.58
C LEU A 49 10.34 7.59 9.75
N ALA A 50 10.15 7.48 8.43
CA ALA A 50 9.91 8.64 7.57
C ALA A 50 8.60 9.37 7.92
N VAL A 51 7.55 8.65 8.33
CA VAL A 51 6.31 9.25 8.84
C VAL A 51 6.56 10.03 10.12
N LYS A 52 7.37 9.48 11.05
CA LYS A 52 7.77 10.21 12.26
C LYS A 52 8.60 11.46 11.96
N ALA A 53 9.49 11.40 10.98
CA ALA A 53 10.20 12.59 10.51
C ALA A 53 9.22 13.64 9.94
N PHE A 54 8.24 13.22 9.12
CA PHE A 54 7.19 14.09 8.60
C PHE A 54 6.35 14.73 9.73
N GLU A 55 5.98 13.96 10.76
CA GLU A 55 5.29 14.47 11.94
C GLU A 55 6.10 15.56 12.66
N VAL A 56 7.40 15.36 12.83
CA VAL A 56 8.30 16.34 13.49
C VAL A 56 8.41 17.62 12.65
N ASP A 57 8.68 17.48 11.36
CA ASP A 57 8.94 18.61 10.47
C ASP A 57 7.71 19.50 10.22
N PHE A 58 6.52 18.89 10.12
CA PHE A 58 5.29 19.59 9.75
C PHE A 58 4.28 19.71 10.89
N GLY A 59 4.36 18.90 11.94
CA GLY A 59 3.30 18.75 12.96
C GLY A 59 3.06 19.99 13.79
N ALA A 60 4.11 20.73 14.15
CA ALA A 60 3.99 21.94 14.97
C ALA A 60 3.18 23.05 14.26
N LYS A 61 3.36 23.20 12.95
CA LYS A 61 2.74 24.29 12.17
C LYS A 61 1.53 23.84 11.36
N TYR A 62 1.51 22.59 10.93
CA TYR A 62 0.51 22.04 10.02
C TYR A 62 -0.05 20.70 10.52
N PRO A 63 -0.64 20.66 11.73
CA PRO A 63 -1.15 19.40 12.31
C PRO A 63 -2.22 18.75 11.43
N LYS A 64 -3.03 19.54 10.70
CA LYS A 64 -4.02 19.02 9.75
C LYS A 64 -3.38 18.27 8.57
N ALA A 65 -2.22 18.70 8.11
CA ALA A 65 -1.49 18.05 7.02
C ALA A 65 -0.88 16.72 7.48
N VAL A 66 -0.37 16.68 8.71
CA VAL A 66 0.13 15.46 9.36
C VAL A 66 -0.99 14.45 9.60
N ALA A 67 -2.14 14.89 10.12
CA ALA A 67 -3.33 14.06 10.29
C ALA A 67 -3.75 13.37 8.98
N LYS A 68 -3.58 14.03 7.83
CA LYS A 68 -3.84 13.40 6.53
C LYS A 68 -2.96 12.19 6.25
N ILE A 69 -1.85 11.96 6.94
CA ILE A 69 -1.04 10.74 6.78
C ILE A 69 -1.30 9.80 7.95
N THR A 70 -1.21 10.30 9.19
CA THR A 70 -1.26 9.48 10.40
C THR A 70 -2.60 8.77 10.59
N ASP A 71 -3.71 9.41 10.24
CA ASP A 71 -5.05 8.85 10.45
C ASP A 71 -5.34 7.64 9.55
N ASP A 72 -4.65 7.54 8.40
CA ASP A 72 -4.86 6.48 7.41
C ASP A 72 -3.58 5.60 7.24
N LEU A 73 -2.65 5.66 8.20
CA LEU A 73 -1.29 5.13 8.04
C LEU A 73 -1.26 3.66 7.64
N ASP A 74 -2.07 2.82 8.30
CA ASP A 74 -2.14 1.39 8.03
C ASP A 74 -2.53 1.12 6.56
N THR A 75 -3.58 1.80 6.08
CA THR A 75 -4.04 1.67 4.69
C THR A 75 -3.08 2.29 3.67
N LEU A 76 -2.21 3.22 4.09
CA LEU A 76 -1.21 3.82 3.20
C LEU A 76 0.01 2.93 3.02
N LEU A 77 0.39 2.19 4.05
CA LEU A 77 1.56 1.32 4.08
C LEU A 77 1.23 -0.16 3.78
N GLU A 78 -0.05 -0.52 3.66
CA GLU A 78 -0.49 -1.89 3.37
C GLU A 78 0.26 -2.55 2.19
N PHE A 79 0.62 -1.79 1.16
CA PHE A 79 1.36 -2.29 0.00
C PHE A 79 2.73 -2.90 0.35
N TYR A 80 3.35 -2.53 1.48
CA TYR A 80 4.62 -3.11 1.93
C TYR A 80 4.50 -4.59 2.34
N HIS A 81 3.27 -5.09 2.59
CA HIS A 81 2.98 -6.50 2.88
C HIS A 81 2.86 -7.38 1.62
N TYR A 82 3.12 -6.82 0.45
CA TYR A 82 3.10 -7.50 -0.86
C TYR A 82 4.52 -7.52 -1.45
N PRO A 83 4.78 -8.30 -2.53
CA PRO A 83 6.10 -8.32 -3.17
C PRO A 83 6.63 -6.93 -3.51
N ALA A 84 7.92 -6.68 -3.28
CA ALA A 84 8.56 -5.39 -3.54
C ALA A 84 8.40 -4.94 -5.00
N GLU A 85 8.39 -5.89 -5.93
CA GLU A 85 8.19 -5.66 -7.35
C GLU A 85 6.82 -5.03 -7.65
N HIS A 86 5.82 -5.31 -6.81
CA HIS A 86 4.43 -4.87 -7.00
C HIS A 86 4.17 -3.49 -6.39
N TRP A 87 5.01 -3.02 -5.45
CA TRP A 87 4.80 -1.77 -4.70
C TRP A 87 4.53 -0.56 -5.60
N ILE A 88 5.29 -0.42 -6.70
CA ILE A 88 5.12 0.68 -7.66
C ILE A 88 3.72 0.72 -8.28
N HIS A 89 3.09 -0.44 -8.46
CA HIS A 89 1.74 -0.58 -9.02
C HIS A 89 0.67 -0.38 -7.96
N LEU A 90 0.88 -0.89 -6.75
CA LEU A 90 -0.08 -0.85 -5.65
C LEU A 90 -0.24 0.54 -5.02
N ARG A 91 0.84 1.32 -4.95
CA ARG A 91 0.83 2.64 -4.31
C ARG A 91 0.23 3.76 -5.17
N THR A 92 -0.09 3.49 -6.44
CA THR A 92 -0.62 4.48 -7.39
C THR A 92 -1.90 3.98 -8.06
N THR A 93 -2.69 4.89 -8.62
CA THR A 93 -3.85 4.53 -9.46
C THR A 93 -3.49 4.49 -10.95
N ASN A 94 -2.21 4.53 -11.32
CA ASN A 94 -1.80 4.56 -12.73
C ASN A 94 -2.33 3.38 -13.57
N PRO A 95 -2.40 2.13 -13.05
CA PRO A 95 -3.02 1.02 -13.80
C PRO A 95 -4.49 1.27 -14.18
N ILE A 96 -5.21 2.03 -13.35
CA ILE A 96 -6.60 2.42 -13.60
C ILE A 96 -6.63 3.67 -14.50
N GLU A 97 -5.91 4.72 -14.10
CA GLU A 97 -5.94 6.01 -14.78
C GLU A 97 -5.43 5.96 -16.22
N SER A 98 -4.39 5.17 -16.49
CA SER A 98 -3.87 4.97 -17.85
C SER A 98 -4.90 4.28 -18.75
N THR A 99 -5.66 3.32 -18.22
CA THR A 99 -6.73 2.63 -18.93
C THR A 99 -7.86 3.60 -19.32
N PHE A 100 -8.22 4.52 -18.42
CA PHE A 100 -9.29 5.49 -18.67
C PHE A 100 -8.83 6.74 -19.45
N ALA A 101 -7.53 6.95 -19.65
CA ALA A 101 -7.00 8.12 -20.35
C ALA A 101 -7.60 8.30 -21.75
N THR A 102 -7.68 7.21 -22.54
CA THR A 102 -8.25 7.25 -23.90
C THR A 102 -9.76 7.55 -23.88
N VAL A 103 -10.49 7.01 -22.90
CA VAL A 103 -11.94 7.27 -22.75
C VAL A 103 -12.18 8.74 -22.47
N ARG A 104 -11.42 9.34 -21.55
CA ARG A 104 -11.52 10.77 -21.21
C ARG A 104 -11.17 11.66 -22.40
N LEU A 105 -10.08 11.34 -23.10
CA LEU A 105 -9.67 12.07 -24.30
C LEU A 105 -10.79 12.05 -25.35
N ARG A 106 -11.33 10.87 -25.67
CA ARG A 106 -12.36 10.75 -26.70
C ARG A 106 -13.64 11.47 -26.30
N THR A 107 -14.08 11.31 -25.05
CA THR A 107 -15.26 11.99 -24.52
C THR A 107 -15.13 13.51 -24.60
N LYS A 108 -13.94 14.06 -24.30
CA LYS A 108 -13.66 15.49 -24.42
C LYS A 108 -13.72 15.96 -25.88
N VAL A 109 -13.11 15.22 -26.80
CA VAL A 109 -13.06 15.57 -28.24
C VAL A 109 -14.44 15.50 -28.90
N THR A 110 -15.25 14.49 -28.58
CA THR A 110 -16.60 14.33 -29.17
C THR A 110 -17.65 15.22 -28.52
N LYS A 111 -17.28 16.04 -27.52
CA LYS A 111 -18.21 16.84 -26.70
C LYS A 111 -19.32 15.99 -26.05
N GLY A 112 -18.93 14.80 -25.59
CA GLY A 112 -19.83 13.83 -24.97
C GLY A 112 -20.41 12.80 -25.96
N PRO A 113 -21.14 11.79 -25.45
CA PRO A 113 -21.62 10.67 -26.24
C PRO A 113 -23.05 10.82 -26.81
N GLY A 114 -23.74 11.93 -26.52
CA GLY A 114 -25.14 12.16 -26.92
C GLY A 114 -26.19 11.33 -26.15
N SER A 115 -25.83 10.15 -25.62
CA SER A 115 -26.66 9.37 -24.70
C SER A 115 -25.81 8.53 -23.74
N ARG A 116 -26.41 8.08 -22.62
CA ARG A 116 -25.74 7.16 -21.67
C ARG A 116 -25.32 5.85 -22.34
N ALA A 117 -26.19 5.28 -23.17
CA ALA A 117 -25.92 4.02 -23.85
C ALA A 117 -24.73 4.14 -24.81
N ALA A 118 -24.68 5.22 -25.60
CA ALA A 118 -23.55 5.51 -26.48
C ALA A 118 -22.25 5.74 -25.69
N GLY A 119 -22.32 6.38 -24.53
CA GLY A 119 -21.16 6.60 -23.66
C GLY A 119 -20.59 5.30 -23.11
N LEU A 120 -21.46 4.40 -22.66
CA LEU A 120 -21.06 3.07 -22.19
C LEU A 120 -20.45 2.24 -23.32
N ALA A 121 -21.06 2.23 -24.51
CA ALA A 121 -20.54 1.52 -25.67
C ALA A 121 -19.16 2.04 -26.10
N MET A 122 -18.98 3.37 -26.10
CA MET A 122 -17.71 4.01 -26.39
C MET A 122 -16.63 3.64 -25.36
N ALA A 123 -16.94 3.78 -24.07
CA ALA A 123 -16.01 3.43 -23.00
C ALA A 123 -15.60 1.94 -23.08
N TYR A 124 -16.58 1.05 -23.24
CA TYR A 124 -16.34 -0.38 -23.42
C TYR A 124 -15.38 -0.64 -24.58
N LYS A 125 -15.66 -0.14 -25.79
CA LYS A 125 -14.83 -0.42 -26.96
C LYS A 125 -13.42 0.16 -26.88
N LEU A 126 -13.26 1.33 -26.24
CA LEU A 126 -11.93 1.91 -26.04
C LEU A 126 -11.11 1.13 -25.01
N ILE A 127 -11.74 0.63 -23.94
CA ILE A 127 -11.09 -0.19 -22.92
C ILE A 127 -10.74 -1.58 -23.49
N ASP A 128 -11.67 -2.21 -24.20
CA ASP A 128 -11.50 -3.48 -24.92
C ASP A 128 -10.29 -3.41 -25.88
N ALA A 129 -10.21 -2.35 -26.69
CA ALA A 129 -9.07 -2.11 -27.56
C ALA A 129 -7.77 -1.76 -26.82
N ALA A 130 -7.83 -1.25 -25.59
CA ALA A 130 -6.65 -0.97 -24.77
C ALA A 130 -6.13 -2.25 -24.07
N ALA A 131 -7.01 -3.17 -23.71
CA ALA A 131 -6.68 -4.39 -23.00
C ALA A 131 -5.65 -5.26 -23.73
N ALA A 132 -5.69 -5.28 -25.07
CA ALA A 132 -4.74 -6.02 -25.92
C ALA A 132 -3.27 -5.61 -25.75
N ARG A 133 -3.00 -4.46 -25.13
CA ARG A 133 -1.65 -3.86 -24.99
C ARG A 133 -1.33 -3.48 -23.55
N TRP A 134 -2.08 -4.00 -22.58
CA TRP A 134 -1.75 -3.83 -21.17
C TRP A 134 -0.47 -4.58 -20.83
N ARG A 135 0.43 -3.87 -20.15
CA ARG A 135 1.64 -4.46 -19.60
C ARG A 135 1.29 -5.22 -18.33
N ALA A 136 1.88 -6.40 -18.14
CA ALA A 136 1.81 -7.12 -16.87
C ALA A 136 2.43 -6.31 -15.71
N VAL A 137 2.00 -6.62 -14.48
CA VAL A 137 2.70 -6.17 -13.27
C VAL A 137 4.13 -6.70 -13.28
N ASN A 138 5.03 -6.05 -12.56
CA ASN A 138 6.40 -6.55 -12.41
C ASN A 138 6.35 -7.90 -11.68
N ALA A 139 7.23 -8.85 -12.05
CA ALA A 139 7.22 -10.21 -11.49
C ALA A 139 5.81 -10.84 -11.44
N PRO A 140 5.15 -11.07 -12.60
CA PRO A 140 3.76 -11.52 -12.65
C PRO A 140 3.55 -12.91 -12.05
N HIS A 141 4.60 -13.75 -12.01
CA HIS A 141 4.54 -15.07 -11.38
C HIS A 141 4.24 -15.00 -9.87
N LEU A 142 4.60 -13.90 -9.19
CA LEU A 142 4.33 -13.71 -7.75
C LEU A 142 2.84 -13.45 -7.45
N VAL A 143 2.03 -13.08 -8.44
CA VAL A 143 0.58 -12.88 -8.26
C VAL A 143 -0.10 -14.17 -7.79
N ALA A 144 0.38 -15.33 -8.24
CA ALA A 144 -0.15 -16.61 -7.79
C ALA A 144 0.09 -16.84 -6.28
N LEU A 145 1.23 -16.40 -5.75
CA LEU A 145 1.57 -16.50 -4.33
C LEU A 145 0.74 -15.55 -3.48
N VAL A 146 0.56 -14.30 -3.94
CA VAL A 146 -0.34 -13.34 -3.28
C VAL A 146 -1.75 -13.88 -3.20
N ARG A 147 -2.27 -14.45 -4.31
CA ARG A 147 -3.61 -15.06 -4.34
C ARG A 147 -3.72 -16.31 -3.45
N ALA A 148 -2.63 -17.04 -3.27
CA ALA A 148 -2.57 -18.19 -2.36
C ALA A 148 -2.44 -17.78 -0.88
N GLY A 149 -2.33 -16.48 -0.57
CA GLY A 149 -2.20 -15.99 0.80
C GLY A 149 -0.79 -16.10 1.37
N ALA A 150 0.24 -16.17 0.51
CA ALA A 150 1.63 -16.18 0.97
C ALA A 150 1.96 -14.89 1.72
N VAL A 151 2.77 -15.00 2.78
CA VAL A 151 3.17 -13.87 3.60
C VAL A 151 4.46 -13.26 3.06
N PHE A 152 4.47 -11.94 2.88
CA PHE A 152 5.66 -11.19 2.52
C PHE A 152 6.07 -10.30 3.70
N HIS A 153 7.33 -10.38 4.08
CA HIS A 153 7.93 -9.49 5.06
C HIS A 153 8.93 -8.60 4.36
N LYS A 154 8.72 -7.27 4.45
CA LYS A 154 9.56 -6.27 3.77
C LYS A 154 9.69 -6.53 2.26
N GLY A 155 8.58 -6.96 1.65
CA GLY A 155 8.52 -7.26 0.21
C GLY A 155 9.15 -8.58 -0.23
N LYS A 156 9.63 -9.40 0.70
CA LYS A 156 10.23 -10.72 0.41
C LYS A 156 9.35 -11.85 0.93
N LEU A 157 9.25 -12.93 0.15
CA LEU A 157 8.48 -14.11 0.52
C LEU A 157 9.04 -14.76 1.79
N LEU A 158 8.18 -15.03 2.77
CA LEU A 158 8.52 -15.85 3.93
C LEU A 158 8.21 -17.32 3.62
N GLU A 159 9.23 -18.13 3.35
CA GLU A 159 9.07 -19.57 3.03
C GLU A 159 8.67 -20.42 4.25
N ARG A 160 8.84 -19.91 5.47
CA ARG A 160 8.39 -20.54 6.71
C ARG A 160 8.03 -19.46 7.73
N PRO A 161 6.84 -19.47 8.36
CA PRO A 161 6.61 -18.70 9.56
C PRO A 161 7.58 -19.24 10.63
N THR A 162 8.54 -18.45 11.08
CA THR A 162 9.32 -18.83 12.25
C THR A 162 8.36 -18.97 13.42
N GLU A 163 8.12 -20.19 13.88
CA GLU A 163 7.73 -20.44 15.26
C GLU A 163 8.83 -19.84 16.13
N ILE A 164 8.59 -18.65 16.67
CA ILE A 164 9.38 -18.12 17.77
C ILE A 164 8.93 -18.91 19.00
N THR A 165 9.36 -20.17 19.10
CA THR A 165 9.24 -20.94 20.33
C THR A 165 10.29 -20.38 21.29
N PRO A 166 9.90 -19.74 22.41
CA PRO A 166 10.88 -19.30 23.40
C PRO A 166 11.59 -20.55 23.94
N THR A 167 12.91 -20.59 23.84
CA THR A 167 13.72 -21.62 24.52
C THR A 167 13.39 -21.56 26.02
N GLN A 168 12.69 -22.57 26.54
CA GLN A 168 12.51 -22.69 27.98
C GLN A 168 13.90 -22.80 28.62
N PRO A 169 14.19 -22.01 29.67
CA PRO A 169 15.43 -22.17 30.42
C PRO A 169 15.44 -23.55 31.09
N PRO A 170 16.62 -24.16 31.31
CA PRO A 170 16.72 -25.47 31.92
C PRO A 170 16.13 -25.43 33.34
N THR A 171 15.20 -26.32 33.62
CA THR A 171 14.65 -26.53 34.96
C THR A 171 15.70 -27.21 35.83
N ASP A 172 16.37 -26.44 36.67
CA ASP A 172 17.13 -26.95 37.81
C ASP A 172 16.19 -27.54 38.86
N GLY A 173 16.56 -28.70 39.41
CA GLY A 173 16.17 -29.12 40.77
C GLY A 173 14.96 -30.04 40.88
N ALA A 174 15.20 -31.36 40.88
CA ALA A 174 14.35 -32.31 41.59
C ALA A 174 15.18 -32.98 42.69
N GLU A 175 15.17 -32.36 43.87
CA GLU A 175 15.66 -32.90 45.14
C GLU A 175 14.66 -33.97 45.62
N GLN A 176 15.11 -35.22 45.78
CA GLN A 176 14.33 -36.29 46.37
C GLN A 176 14.52 -36.29 47.89
N PRO A 177 13.46 -36.21 48.72
CA PRO A 177 13.55 -36.65 50.10
C PRO A 177 13.22 -38.14 50.16
N GLY A 178 14.14 -38.91 50.77
CA GLY A 178 13.93 -40.32 51.08
C GLY A 178 12.79 -40.54 52.06
N THR A 179 12.25 -41.73 52.06
CA THR A 179 11.49 -42.26 53.19
C THR A 179 11.76 -43.74 53.31
N GLU A 180 12.55 -44.08 54.33
CA GLU A 180 12.77 -45.41 54.88
C GLU A 180 11.71 -45.62 55.97
N VAL A 181 10.91 -46.69 55.88
CA VAL A 181 10.30 -47.35 57.05
C VAL A 181 9.80 -48.76 56.69
N ALA A 182 10.29 -49.70 57.52
CA ALA A 182 9.93 -51.11 57.73
C ALA A 182 10.40 -52.15 56.70
#